data_AF-A0A150IXY9-F1
#
_entry.id   AF-A0A150IXY9-F1
#
_cell.length_a   1.000
_cell.length_b   1.000
_cell.length_c   1.000
_cell.angle_alpha   90.00
_cell.angle_beta   90.00
_cell.angle_gamma   90.00
#
_symmetry.space_group_name_H-M   'P 1'
#
loop_
_entity.id
_entity.type
_entity.pdbx_description
1 polymer ?
#
loop_
_entity_poly.entity_id
_entity_poly.type
_entity_poly.pdbx_seq_one_letter_code
_entity_poly.pdbx_strand_id
1 'polypeptide(L)'
;MILNVTRPNGDRIPFHLTTDDAISILKKVKPEVAVITHIGYKMHLKGAEEERLYIQDSTGIKTLIADEGLKIYMNGQLSYQETVK
;
A
#
# COMPACT_ATOMS: atom_id res chain seq x y z
N MET A 1 7.78 -4.28 3.47
CA MET A 1 7.30 -3.36 4.52
C MET A 1 5.78 -3.31 4.48
N ILE A 2 5.11 -3.32 5.63
CA ILE A 2 3.65 -3.22 5.73
C ILE A 2 3.29 -1.86 6.34
N LEU A 3 2.37 -1.12 5.73
CA LEU A 3 2.00 0.26 6.07
C LEU A 3 0.48 0.38 6.23
N ASN A 4 0.02 1.04 7.29
CA ASN A 4 -1.39 1.36 7.53
C ASN A 4 -1.80 2.64 6.77
N VAL A 5 -2.11 2.51 5.47
CA VAL A 5 -2.49 3.63 4.60
C VAL A 5 -4.01 3.77 4.57
N THR A 6 -4.55 4.51 5.53
CA THR A 6 -6.00 4.58 5.75
C THR A 6 -6.69 5.62 4.88
N ARG A 7 -5.96 6.62 4.39
CA ARG A 7 -6.54 7.77 3.68
C ARG A 7 -5.92 7.98 2.30
N PRO A 8 -6.75 8.37 1.31
CA PRO A 8 -6.26 8.70 -0.01
C PRO A 8 -5.46 10.00 0.01
N ASN A 9 -4.81 10.31 -1.12
CA ASN A 9 -4.09 11.55 -1.29
C ASN A 9 -5.01 12.78 -1.05
N GLY A 10 -4.48 13.81 -0.38
CA GLY A 10 -5.18 15.06 -0.09
C GLY A 10 -6.26 14.95 0.99
N ASP A 11 -6.43 13.79 1.63
CA ASP A 11 -7.58 13.48 2.47
C ASP A 11 -7.19 13.18 3.94
N ARG A 12 -6.14 13.84 4.43
CA ARG A 12 -5.55 13.62 5.76
C ARG A 12 -6.57 13.76 6.89
N ILE A 13 -6.47 12.88 7.88
CA ILE A 13 -7.06 13.03 9.21
C ILE A 13 -5.95 12.91 10.27
N PRO A 14 -6.14 13.46 11.49
CA PRO A 14 -5.14 13.36 12.54
C PRO A 14 -4.73 11.90 12.81
N PHE A 15 -3.41 11.69 13.00
CA PHE A 15 -2.82 10.41 13.43
C PHE A 15 -2.94 9.22 12.45
N HIS A 16 -3.30 9.45 11.18
CA HIS A 16 -3.40 8.39 10.16
C HIS A 16 -2.51 8.69 8.96
N LEU A 17 -1.93 7.63 8.38
CA LEU A 17 -1.16 7.77 7.14
C LEU A 17 -2.09 7.97 5.96
N THR A 18 -1.66 8.87 5.09
CA THR A 18 -2.15 9.04 3.73
C THR A 18 -1.24 8.36 2.72
N THR A 19 -1.70 8.26 1.48
CA THR A 19 -0.88 7.91 0.32
C THR A 19 0.42 8.73 0.23
N ASP A 20 0.36 10.04 0.46
CA ASP A 20 1.54 10.93 0.41
C ASP A 20 2.56 10.61 1.51
N ASP A 21 2.07 10.25 2.71
CA ASP A 21 2.92 9.82 3.80
C ASP A 21 3.62 8.51 3.44
N ALA A 22 2.87 7.55 2.86
CA ALA A 22 3.43 6.28 2.40
C ALA A 22 4.53 6.52 1.35
N ILE A 23 4.31 7.38 0.36
CA ILE A 23 5.32 7.76 -0.64
C ILE A 23 6.57 8.34 0.04
N SER A 24 6.38 9.27 0.98
CA SER A 24 7.47 9.94 1.69
C SER A 24 8.31 8.97 2.52
N ILE A 25 7.68 7.99 3.16
CA ILE A 25 8.34 6.93 3.94
C ILE A 25 9.09 5.97 2.99
N LEU A 26 8.42 5.50 1.94
CA LEU A 26 8.95 4.52 1.00
C LEU A 26 10.16 5.03 0.23
N LYS A 27 10.18 6.32 -0.16
CA LYS A 27 11.37 6.95 -0.78
C LYS A 27 12.61 6.93 0.11
N LYS A 28 12.44 6.90 1.44
CA LYS A 28 13.54 6.84 2.41
C LYS A 28 13.97 5.42 2.72
N VAL A 29 13.00 4.54 3.00
CA VAL A 29 13.27 3.16 3.47
C VAL A 29 13.65 2.24 2.31
N LYS A 30 13.06 2.43 1.12
CA LYS A 30 13.31 1.64 -0.10
C LYS A 30 13.25 0.10 0.11
N PRO A 31 12.15 -0.44 0.68
CA PRO A 31 11.99 -1.89 0.80
C PRO A 31 11.84 -2.55 -0.58
N GLU A 32 12.10 -3.86 -0.65
CA GLU A 32 11.87 -4.68 -1.85
C GLU A 32 10.38 -4.70 -2.27
N VAL A 33 9.47 -4.71 -1.28
CA VAL A 33 8.02 -4.65 -1.48
C VAL A 33 7.36 -3.82 -0.39
N ALA A 34 6.32 -3.08 -0.77
CA ALA A 34 5.40 -2.39 0.13
C ALA A 34 4.02 -3.08 0.09
N VAL A 35 3.39 -3.21 1.25
CA VAL A 35 2.01 -3.71 1.38
C VAL A 35 1.23 -2.66 2.12
N ILE A 36 0.20 -2.08 1.49
CA ILE A 36 -0.70 -1.14 2.14
C ILE A 36 -1.90 -1.88 2.73
N THR A 37 -2.23 -1.60 3.98
CA THR A 37 -3.33 -2.22 4.74
C THR A 37 -4.11 -1.16 5.51
N HIS A 38 -5.10 -1.60 6.30
CA HIS A 38 -6.00 -0.74 7.07
C HIS A 38 -6.70 0.28 6.14
N ILE A 39 -7.19 -0.21 5.00
CA ILE A 39 -7.79 0.59 3.93
C ILE A 39 -9.09 1.21 4.46
N GLY A 40 -9.09 2.53 4.63
CA GLY A 40 -10.24 3.25 5.16
C GLY A 40 -11.36 3.40 4.12
N TYR A 41 -12.58 3.67 4.59
CA TYR A 41 -13.76 3.77 3.72
C TYR A 41 -13.58 4.76 2.54
N LYS A 42 -12.92 5.90 2.76
CA LYS A 42 -12.63 6.86 1.68
C LYS A 42 -11.68 6.31 0.61
N MET A 43 -10.74 5.44 0.95
CA MET A 43 -9.90 4.76 -0.05
C MET A 43 -10.76 3.88 -0.95
N HIS A 44 -11.76 3.18 -0.39
CA HIS A 44 -12.67 2.36 -1.16
C HIS A 44 -13.55 3.19 -2.11
N LEU A 45 -14.01 4.36 -1.66
CA LEU A 45 -14.81 5.29 -2.48
C LEU A 45 -14.01 5.96 -3.61
N LYS A 46 -12.75 6.34 -3.35
CA LYS A 46 -11.90 7.03 -4.33
C LYS A 46 -11.10 6.08 -5.23
N GLY A 47 -10.92 4.82 -4.81
CA GLY A 47 -10.15 3.81 -5.55
C GLY A 47 -8.85 3.46 -4.83
N ALA A 48 -8.86 2.40 -4.02
CA ALA A 48 -7.66 1.93 -3.32
C ALA A 48 -6.57 1.45 -4.31
N GLU A 49 -7.00 0.88 -5.44
CA GLU A 49 -6.09 0.43 -6.51
C GLU A 49 -5.40 1.59 -7.23
N GLU A 50 -6.11 2.70 -7.45
CA GLU A 50 -5.53 3.92 -8.01
C GLU A 50 -4.48 4.51 -7.08
N GLU A 51 -4.77 4.56 -5.77
CA GLU A 51 -3.82 5.01 -4.76
C GLU A 51 -2.59 4.07 -4.65
N ARG A 52 -2.78 2.76 -4.76
CA ARG A 52 -1.68 1.78 -4.81
C ARG A 52 -0.79 1.97 -6.04
N LEU A 53 -1.39 2.13 -7.22
CA LEU A 53 -0.67 2.43 -8.46
C LEU A 53 0.13 3.72 -8.31
N TYR A 54 -0.50 4.79 -7.81
CA TYR A 54 0.16 6.06 -7.60
C TYR A 54 1.34 5.98 -6.63
N ILE A 55 1.24 5.20 -5.54
CA ILE A 55 2.38 4.90 -4.65
C ILE A 55 3.49 4.19 -5.40
N GLN A 56 3.16 3.14 -6.16
CA GLN A 56 4.14 2.36 -6.91
C GLN A 56 4.87 3.23 -7.94
N ASP A 57 4.15 4.00 -8.75
CA ASP A 57 4.71 4.86 -9.80
C ASP A 57 5.55 5.99 -9.22
N SER A 58 5.12 6.58 -8.09
CA SER A 58 5.83 7.68 -7.43
C SER A 58 7.11 7.26 -6.72
N THR A 59 7.25 5.98 -6.38
CA THR A 59 8.36 5.46 -5.56
C THR A 59 9.26 4.49 -6.29
N GLY A 60 8.78 3.87 -7.37
CA GLY A 60 9.44 2.73 -8.03
C GLY A 60 9.41 1.43 -7.21
N ILE A 61 8.70 1.40 -6.08
CA ILE A 61 8.64 0.25 -5.19
C ILE A 61 7.38 -0.54 -5.48
N LYS A 62 7.55 -1.85 -5.71
CA LYS A 62 6.43 -2.76 -5.90
C LYS A 62 5.48 -2.67 -4.71
N THR A 63 4.23 -2.29 -4.97
CA THR A 63 3.25 -2.02 -3.92
C THR A 63 2.03 -2.92 -4.10
N LEU A 64 1.65 -3.63 -3.05
CA LEU A 64 0.47 -4.50 -2.98
C LEU A 64 -0.58 -3.89 -2.06
N ILE A 65 -1.86 -4.15 -2.30
CA ILE A 65 -2.93 -3.90 -1.34
C ILE A 65 -3.19 -5.19 -0.57
N ALA A 66 -3.20 -5.10 0.75
CA ALA A 66 -3.68 -6.18 1.60
C ALA A 66 -5.19 -6.32 1.41
N ASP A 67 -5.60 -7.52 1.00
CA ASP A 67 -6.99 -7.95 0.92
C ASP A 67 -7.15 -9.31 1.59
N GLU A 68 -8.40 -9.73 1.81
CA GLU A 68 -8.71 -11.02 2.40
C GLU A 68 -8.04 -12.15 1.60
N GLY A 69 -7.30 -13.01 2.30
CA GLY A 69 -6.63 -14.17 1.69
C GLY A 69 -5.29 -13.89 1.02
N LEU A 70 -4.81 -12.64 0.98
CA LEU A 70 -3.47 -12.33 0.46
C LEU A 70 -2.40 -13.11 1.24
N LYS A 71 -1.61 -13.92 0.52
CA LYS A 71 -0.46 -14.65 1.08
C LYS A 71 0.82 -14.14 0.45
N ILE A 72 1.80 -13.81 1.29
CA ILE A 72 3.12 -13.36 0.87
C ILE A 72 4.16 -14.32 1.45
N TYR A 73 5.03 -14.84 0.60
CA TYR A 73 6.11 -15.73 0.96
C TYR A 73 7.44 -14.99 0.81
N MET A 74 8.25 -15.03 1.87
CA MET A 74 9.53 -14.33 1.95
C MET A 74 10.63 -15.32 2.37
N ASN A 75 11.17 -16.07 1.42
CA ASN A 75 12.26 -17.02 1.67
C ASN A 75 13.29 -16.96 0.52
N GLY A 76 14.11 -15.91 0.51
CA GLY A 76 15.10 -15.63 -0.54
C GLY A 76 14.51 -14.99 -1.80
N GLN A 77 13.41 -15.54 -2.31
CA GLN A 77 12.63 -14.93 -3.40
C GLN A 77 11.25 -14.50 -2.88
N LEU A 78 10.84 -13.29 -3.22
CA LEU A 78 9.49 -12.80 -2.92
C LEU A 78 8.48 -13.42 -3.91
N SER A 79 7.45 -14.06 -3.37
CA SER A 79 6.27 -14.46 -4.14
C SER A 79 4.99 -14.16 -3.36
N TYR A 80 3.87 -14.00 -4.07
CA TYR A 80 2.58 -13.77 -3.45
C TYR A 80 1.46 -14.37 -4.31
N GLN A 81 0.40 -14.80 -3.63
CA GLN A 81 -0.82 -15.26 -4.24
C GLN A 81 -1.91 -14.23 -3.95
N GLU A 82 -2.45 -13.64 -5.01
CA GLU A 82 -3.69 -12.88 -4.93
C GLU A 82 -4.85 -13.86 -4.83
N THR A 83 -5.84 -13.56 -3.99
CA THR A 83 -7.01 -14.40 -3.81
C THR A 83 -7.77 -14.48 -5.14
N VAL A 84 -8.06 -15.71 -5.57
CA VAL A 84 -8.92 -15.98 -6.72
C VAL A 84 -10.32 -15.51 -6.34
N LYS A 85 -10.86 -14.53 -7.07
CA LYS A 85 -12.27 -14.14 -7.00
C LYS A 85 -13.19 -15.34 -7.24
#